data_AF-A0A519EVC1-F1
#
_entry.id   AF-A0A519EVC1-F1
#
_cell.length_a   1.000
_cell.length_b   1.000
_cell.length_c   1.000
_cell.angle_alpha   90.00
_cell.angle_beta   90.00
_cell.angle_gamma   90.00
#
_symmetry.space_group_name_H-M   'P 1'
#
loop_
_entity.id
_entity.type
_entity.pdbx_description
1 polymer ?
#
loop_
_entity_poly.entity_id
_entity_poly.type
_entity_poly.pdbx_seq_one_letter_code
_entity_poly.pdbx_strand_id
1 'polypeptide(L)'
;MAEACQIARYAELAANRRHFESLFIAVVAFTLIYALLLGCALNWLVPQLPPVPLMAAGATLIFGAFVAQRLLLRARSCFEAMRSCWSGISGEPQGSASISNKPGAMALVLGGIYSLGIGGVLYGLWLMFIAR
;
A
#
# COMPACT_ATOMS: atom_id res chain seq x y z
N MET A 1 -12.66 34.41 12.75
CA MET A 1 -13.22 33.09 13.18
C MET A 1 -13.10 32.01 12.10
N ALA A 2 -13.33 32.30 10.82
CA ALA A 2 -13.21 31.31 9.74
C ALA A 2 -11.78 30.74 9.58
N GLU A 3 -10.74 31.56 9.69
CA GLU A 3 -9.33 31.13 9.58
C GLU A 3 -8.91 30.17 10.70
N ALA A 4 -9.27 30.45 11.96
CA ALA A 4 -8.97 29.58 13.09
C ALA A 4 -9.60 28.18 12.92
N CYS A 5 -10.81 28.10 12.35
CA CYS A 5 -11.48 26.84 12.03
C CYS A 5 -10.76 26.08 10.89
N GLN A 6 -10.27 26.78 9.86
CA GLN A 6 -9.52 26.17 8.77
C GLN A 6 -8.14 25.65 9.23
N ILE A 7 -7.46 26.35 10.12
CA ILE A 7 -6.18 25.92 10.70
C ILE A 7 -6.37 24.68 11.59
N ALA A 8 -7.42 24.65 12.42
CA ALA A 8 -7.76 23.47 13.22
C ALA A 8 -8.05 22.24 12.33
N ARG A 9 -8.84 22.43 11.27
CA ARG A 9 -9.12 21.37 10.29
C ARG A 9 -7.88 20.89 9.54
N TYR A 10 -6.94 21.79 9.24
CA TYR A 10 -5.65 21.42 8.64
C TYR A 10 -4.82 20.55 9.60
N ALA A 11 -4.77 20.90 10.89
CA ALA A 11 -4.03 20.11 11.88
C ALA A 11 -4.60 18.70 12.06
N GLU A 12 -5.92 18.54 12.09
CA GLU A 12 -6.58 17.22 12.14
C GLU A 12 -6.26 16.38 10.90
N LEU A 13 -6.33 16.96 9.70
CA LEU A 13 -6.00 16.27 8.46
C LEU A 13 -4.52 15.84 8.41
N ALA A 14 -3.61 16.64 9.01
CA ALA A 14 -2.20 16.31 9.13
C ALA A 14 -1.97 15.08 10.00
N ALA A 15 -2.65 15.02 11.14
CA ALA A 15 -2.60 13.88 12.05
C ALA A 15 -3.15 12.62 11.38
N ASN A 16 -4.29 12.72 10.69
CA ASN A 16 -4.89 11.61 9.96
C ASN A 16 -3.97 11.08 8.85
N ARG A 17 -3.29 11.96 8.10
CA ARG A 17 -2.32 11.54 7.09
C ARG A 17 -1.19 10.71 7.69
N ARG A 18 -0.59 11.15 8.79
CA ARG A 18 0.48 10.40 9.49
C ARG A 18 -0.02 9.05 10.01
N HIS A 19 -1.24 9.01 10.50
CA HIS A 19 -1.87 7.77 10.96
C HIS A 19 -2.05 6.76 9.81
N PHE A 20 -2.57 7.19 8.66
CA PHE A 20 -2.69 6.34 7.48
C PHE A 20 -1.35 5.88 6.92
N GLU A 21 -0.32 6.72 6.99
CA GLU A 21 1.04 6.36 6.59
C GLU A 21 1.62 5.27 7.49
N SER A 22 1.49 5.41 8.81
CA SER A 22 1.89 4.36 9.76
C SER A 22 1.12 3.07 9.55
N LEU A 23 -0.20 3.14 9.32
CA LEU A 23 -1.04 1.97 9.03
C LEU A 23 -0.62 1.29 7.72
N PHE A 24 -0.30 2.05 6.68
CA PHE A 24 0.19 1.51 5.42
C PHE A 24 1.47 0.69 5.62
N ILE A 25 2.44 1.26 6.34
CA ILE A 25 3.72 0.57 6.61
C ILE A 25 3.48 -0.70 7.44
N ALA A 26 2.62 -0.63 8.45
CA ALA A 26 2.27 -1.77 9.28
C ALA A 26 1.60 -2.90 8.47
N VAL A 27 0.62 -2.58 7.62
CA VAL A 27 -0.06 -3.56 6.76
C VAL A 27 0.92 -4.20 5.78
N VAL A 28 1.79 -3.39 5.16
CA VAL A 28 2.81 -3.89 4.23
C VAL A 28 3.77 -4.85 4.94
N ALA A 29 4.32 -4.45 6.08
CA ALA A 29 5.25 -5.27 6.85
C ALA A 29 4.58 -6.57 7.31
N PHE A 30 3.35 -6.49 7.85
CA PHE A 30 2.58 -7.66 8.25
C PHE A 30 2.32 -8.60 7.08
N THR A 31 1.93 -8.07 5.91
CA THR A 31 1.66 -8.87 4.70
C THR A 31 2.91 -9.61 4.25
N LEU A 32 4.08 -8.95 4.22
CA LEU A 32 5.34 -9.56 3.82
C LEU A 32 5.76 -10.67 4.78
N ILE A 33 5.68 -10.41 6.09
CA ILE A 33 6.02 -11.39 7.13
C ILE A 33 5.06 -12.58 7.05
N TYR A 34 3.75 -12.31 6.93
CA TYR A 34 2.73 -13.36 6.85
C TYR A 34 2.91 -14.23 5.60
N ALA A 35 3.16 -13.62 4.43
CA ALA A 35 3.41 -14.36 3.19
C ALA A 35 4.65 -15.26 3.30
N LEU A 36 5.73 -14.75 3.91
CA LEU A 36 6.94 -15.53 4.16
C LEU A 36 6.68 -16.71 5.10
N LEU A 37 6.02 -16.45 6.25
CA LEU A 37 5.66 -17.48 7.20
C LEU A 37 4.74 -18.53 6.60
N LEU A 38 3.74 -18.10 5.82
CA LEU A 38 2.82 -19.01 5.13
C LEU A 38 3.56 -19.88 4.11
N GLY A 39 4.47 -19.30 3.33
CA GLY A 39 5.32 -20.03 2.40
C GLY A 39 6.20 -21.08 3.11
N CYS A 40 6.87 -20.69 4.20
CA CYS A 40 7.70 -21.60 4.99
C CYS A 40 6.86 -22.72 5.64
N ALA A 41 5.72 -22.38 6.25
CA ALA A 41 4.86 -23.33 6.92
C ALA A 41 4.28 -24.37 5.93
N LEU A 42 3.77 -23.91 4.78
CA LEU A 42 3.21 -24.81 3.77
C LEU A 42 4.29 -25.67 3.11
N ASN A 43 5.49 -25.14 2.91
CA ASN A 43 6.61 -25.93 2.38
C ASN A 43 7.03 -27.04 3.35
N TRP A 44 6.91 -26.81 4.66
CA TRP A 44 7.25 -27.79 5.69
C TRP A 44 6.12 -28.82 5.92
N LEU A 45 4.86 -28.39 5.91
CA LEU A 45 3.69 -29.23 6.13
C LEU A 45 3.33 -30.12 4.93
N VAL A 46 3.52 -29.62 3.71
CA VAL A 46 3.11 -30.32 2.48
C VAL A 46 4.24 -30.26 1.44
N PRO A 47 5.37 -30.95 1.68
CA PRO A 47 6.52 -30.91 0.77
C PRO A 47 6.22 -31.55 -0.61
N GLN A 48 5.14 -32.34 -0.70
CA GLN A 48 4.75 -33.07 -1.91
C GLN A 48 4.04 -32.19 -2.95
N LEU A 49 3.65 -30.96 -2.60
CA LEU A 49 2.97 -30.02 -3.50
C LEU A 49 3.78 -28.72 -3.62
N PRO A 50 4.93 -28.74 -4.34
CA PRO A 50 5.80 -27.57 -4.49
C PRO A 50 5.12 -26.30 -5.05
N PRO A 51 4.06 -26.34 -5.88
CA PRO A 51 3.43 -25.10 -6.37
C PRO A 51 2.48 -24.43 -5.36
N VAL A 52 1.93 -25.17 -4.40
CA VAL A 52 0.88 -24.67 -3.48
C VAL A 52 1.39 -23.59 -2.51
N PRO A 53 2.57 -23.74 -1.86
CA PRO A 53 3.13 -22.70 -0.99
C PRO A 53 3.36 -21.37 -1.72
N LEU A 54 3.87 -21.44 -2.95
CA LEU A 54 4.15 -20.27 -3.80
C LEU A 54 2.88 -19.54 -4.23
N MET A 55 1.84 -20.29 -4.62
CA MET A 55 0.55 -19.69 -4.96
C MET A 55 -0.13 -19.05 -3.75
N ALA A 56 -0.08 -19.71 -2.59
CA ALA A 56 -0.67 -19.18 -1.36
C ALA A 56 0.06 -17.90 -0.90
N ALA A 57 1.39 -17.91 -0.86
CA ALA A 57 2.20 -16.74 -0.55
C ALA A 57 1.92 -15.60 -1.56
N GLY A 58 1.91 -15.90 -2.86
CA GLY A 58 1.60 -14.92 -3.91
C GLY A 58 0.20 -14.30 -3.75
N ALA A 59 -0.82 -15.11 -3.47
CA ALA A 59 -2.19 -14.63 -3.23
C ALA A 59 -2.28 -13.73 -1.99
N THR A 60 -1.57 -14.08 -0.90
CA THR A 60 -1.54 -13.22 0.30
C THR A 60 -0.88 -11.87 0.03
N LEU A 61 0.19 -11.82 -0.77
CA LEU A 61 0.84 -10.57 -1.18
C LEU A 61 -0.12 -9.70 -2.01
N ILE A 62 -0.86 -10.29 -2.96
CA ILE A 62 -1.84 -9.56 -3.78
C ILE A 62 -2.95 -8.97 -2.89
N PHE A 63 -3.48 -9.77 -1.96
CA PHE A 63 -4.55 -9.30 -1.07
C PHE A 63 -4.08 -8.21 -0.12
N GLY A 64 -2.90 -8.36 0.50
CA GLY A 64 -2.34 -7.33 1.36
C GLY A 64 -1.94 -6.07 0.60
N ALA A 65 -1.49 -6.19 -0.65
CA ALA A 65 -1.30 -5.04 -1.54
C ALA A 65 -2.62 -4.32 -1.81
N PHE A 66 -3.72 -5.03 -2.03
CA PHE A 66 -5.03 -4.40 -2.21
C PHE A 66 -5.48 -3.60 -0.97
N VAL A 67 -5.26 -4.13 0.23
CA VAL A 67 -5.53 -3.40 1.48
C VAL A 67 -4.64 -2.17 1.60
N ALA A 68 -3.34 -2.31 1.33
CA ALA A 68 -2.38 -1.20 1.36
C ALA A 68 -2.72 -0.12 0.31
N GLN A 69 -3.22 -0.51 -0.87
CA GLN A 69 -3.68 0.42 -1.90
C GLN A 69 -4.83 1.30 -1.39
N ARG A 70 -5.81 0.71 -0.71
CA ARG A 70 -6.94 1.47 -0.12
C ARG A 70 -6.47 2.46 0.93
N LEU A 71 -5.49 2.10 1.76
CA LEU A 71 -4.89 3.01 2.73
C LEU A 71 -4.15 4.16 2.06
N LEU A 72 -3.42 3.87 0.98
CA LEU A 72 -2.71 4.87 0.19
C LEU A 72 -3.68 5.87 -0.47
N LEU A 73 -4.81 5.40 -1.00
CA LEU A 73 -5.86 6.27 -1.55
C LEU A 73 -6.47 7.18 -0.47
N ARG A 74 -6.70 6.68 0.75
CA ARG A 74 -7.15 7.50 1.88
C ARG A 74 -6.11 8.55 2.30
N ALA A 75 -4.83 8.18 2.32
CA ALA A 75 -3.76 9.14 2.60
C ALA A 75 -3.68 10.24 1.54
N ARG A 76 -3.90 9.90 0.26
CA ARG A 76 -3.96 10.87 -0.86
C ARG A 76 -5.15 11.81 -0.74
N SER A 77 -6.34 11.30 -0.44
CA SER A 77 -7.53 12.16 -0.28
C SER A 77 -7.38 13.12 0.91
N CYS A 78 -6.76 12.68 2.01
CA CYS A 78 -6.41 13.58 3.11
C CYS A 78 -5.43 14.67 2.67
N PHE A 79 -4.42 14.34 1.87
CA PHE A 79 -3.46 15.32 1.36
C PHE A 79 -4.10 16.35 0.42
N GLU A 80 -4.98 15.91 -0.48
CA GLU A 80 -5.75 16.80 -1.36
C GLU A 80 -6.64 17.74 -0.56
N ALA A 81 -7.33 17.23 0.48
CA ALA A 81 -8.13 18.05 1.39
C ALA A 81 -7.28 19.08 2.16
N MET A 82 -6.07 18.70 2.61
CA MET A 82 -5.13 19.63 3.23
C MET A 82 -4.69 20.72 2.26
N ARG A 83 -4.39 20.36 1.00
CA ARG A 83 -3.98 21.32 -0.04
C ARG A 83 -5.10 22.31 -0.34
N SER A 84 -6.35 21.84 -0.40
CA SER A 84 -7.52 22.70 -0.54
C SER A 84 -7.67 23.67 0.63
N CYS A 85 -7.56 23.19 1.88
CA CYS A 85 -7.60 24.06 3.07
C CYS A 85 -6.47 25.08 3.05
N TRP A 86 -5.24 24.65 2.71
CA TRP A 86 -4.08 25.54 2.61
C TRP A 86 -4.29 26.64 1.57
N SER A 87 -4.79 26.31 0.38
CA SER A 87 -5.09 27.32 -0.63
C SER A 87 -6.17 28.33 -0.21
N GLY A 88 -7.14 27.88 0.60
CA GLY A 88 -8.16 28.77 1.19
C GLY A 88 -7.59 29.71 2.26
N ILE A 89 -6.53 29.29 2.96
CA ILE A 89 -5.84 30.07 3.99
C ILE A 89 -4.80 31.02 3.37
N SER A 90 -4.00 30.55 2.41
CA SER A 90 -2.88 31.33 1.85
C SER A 90 -3.30 32.34 0.78
N GLY A 91 -4.52 32.22 0.23
CA GLY A 91 -5.00 33.07 -0.87
C GLY A 91 -4.24 32.86 -2.19
N GLU A 92 -3.30 31.91 -2.24
CA GLU A 92 -2.52 31.60 -3.44
C GLU A 92 -3.33 30.73 -4.41
N PRO A 93 -3.30 31.03 -5.72
CA PRO A 93 -3.91 30.16 -6.73
C PRO A 93 -3.25 28.78 -6.69
N GLN A 94 -4.07 27.72 -6.70
CA GLN A 94 -3.66 26.31 -6.73
C GLN A 94 -2.90 25.96 -8.04
N GLY A 95 -1.71 26.53 -8.26
CA GLY A 95 -1.01 26.40 -9.55
C GLY A 95 0.51 26.53 -9.51
N SER A 96 1.12 27.14 -8.50
CA SER A 96 2.56 27.47 -8.57
C SER A 96 3.52 26.37 -8.08
N ALA A 97 3.07 25.44 -7.22
CA ALA A 97 3.89 24.32 -6.76
C ALA A 97 3.52 23.02 -7.50
N SER A 98 3.86 22.97 -8.79
CA SER A 98 4.08 21.71 -9.51
C SER A 98 5.38 21.09 -8.99
N ILE A 99 5.38 20.69 -7.72
CA ILE A 99 6.36 19.70 -7.26
C ILE A 99 5.95 18.44 -8.00
N SER A 100 6.69 18.15 -9.07
CA SER A 100 6.60 16.90 -9.82
C SER A 100 6.43 15.77 -8.83
N ASN A 101 5.18 15.29 -8.72
CA ASN A 101 4.78 14.26 -7.79
C ASN A 101 5.45 12.97 -8.29
N LYS A 102 6.71 12.78 -7.87
CA LYS A 102 7.39 11.50 -7.93
C LYS A 102 6.40 10.45 -7.43
N PRO A 103 6.30 9.27 -8.05
CA PRO A 103 5.52 8.19 -7.49
C PRO A 103 5.99 8.02 -6.04
N GLY A 104 5.14 8.39 -5.08
CA GLY A 104 5.52 8.40 -3.67
C GLY A 104 6.09 7.03 -3.30
N ALA A 105 7.11 6.97 -2.44
CA ALA A 105 7.79 5.72 -2.09
C ALA A 105 6.82 4.57 -1.75
N MET A 106 5.67 4.90 -1.14
CA MET A 106 4.57 3.98 -0.84
C MET A 106 3.95 3.33 -2.10
N ALA A 107 3.82 4.07 -3.21
CA ALA A 107 3.33 3.54 -4.49
C ALA A 107 4.35 2.60 -5.15
N LEU A 108 5.66 2.88 -5.02
CA LEU A 108 6.71 1.97 -5.49
C LEU A 108 6.71 0.66 -4.69
N VAL A 109 6.59 0.77 -3.36
CA VAL A 109 6.45 -0.39 -2.46
C VAL A 109 5.23 -1.23 -2.85
N LEU A 110 4.09 -0.57 -3.10
CA LEU A 110 2.87 -1.24 -3.54
C LEU A 110 3.05 -1.98 -4.87
N GLY A 111 3.68 -1.33 -5.86
CA GLY A 111 4.01 -1.94 -7.14
C GLY A 111 4.93 -3.16 -7.00
N GLY A 112 5.91 -3.08 -6.10
CA GLY A 112 6.80 -4.20 -5.77
C GLY A 112 6.08 -5.38 -5.13
N ILE A 113 5.13 -5.14 -4.22
CA ILE A 113 4.36 -6.23 -3.60
C ILE A 113 3.44 -6.90 -4.62
N TYR A 114 2.80 -6.11 -5.50
CA TYR A 114 2.00 -6.66 -6.59
C TYR A 114 2.82 -7.49 -7.56
N SER A 115 4.00 -7.01 -7.98
CA SER A 115 4.86 -7.76 -8.91
C SER A 115 5.37 -9.06 -8.29
N LEU A 116 5.78 -9.04 -7.01
CA LEU A 116 6.14 -10.25 -6.26
C LEU A 116 4.97 -11.22 -6.12
N GLY A 117 3.78 -10.71 -5.77
CA GLY A 117 2.58 -11.52 -5.61
C GLY A 117 2.13 -12.21 -6.90
N ILE A 118 2.02 -11.43 -7.99
CA ILE A 118 1.68 -11.95 -9.32
C ILE A 118 2.75 -12.92 -9.81
N GLY A 119 4.03 -12.57 -9.64
CA GLY A 119 5.15 -13.45 -9.98
C GLY A 119 5.09 -14.79 -9.25
N GLY A 120 4.80 -14.78 -7.94
CA GLY A 120 4.65 -15.99 -7.14
C GLY A 120 3.49 -16.89 -7.59
N VAL A 121 2.32 -16.30 -7.90
CA VAL A 121 1.17 -17.05 -8.40
C VAL A 121 1.44 -17.62 -9.79
N LEU A 122 1.94 -16.81 -10.72
CA LEU A 122 2.24 -17.25 -12.08
C LEU A 122 3.33 -18.32 -12.11
N TYR A 123 4.36 -18.19 -11.28
CA TYR A 123 5.41 -19.18 -11.16
C TYR A 123 4.89 -20.49 -10.56
N GLY A 124 4.05 -20.43 -9.52
CA GLY A 124 3.37 -21.61 -8.97
C GLY A 124 2.48 -22.32 -10.00
N LEU A 125 1.71 -21.55 -10.79
CA LEU A 125 0.91 -22.09 -11.90
C LEU A 125 1.78 -22.74 -12.98
N TRP A 126 2.89 -22.10 -13.35
CA TRP A 126 3.83 -22.64 -14.33
C TRP A 126 4.45 -23.96 -13.87
N LEU A 127 4.81 -24.07 -12.59
CA LEU A 127 5.28 -25.32 -11.99
C LEU A 127 4.21 -26.43 -12.04
N MET A 128 2.92 -26.10 -11.84
CA MET A 128 1.83 -27.08 -12.00
C MET A 128 1.70 -27.59 -13.43
N PHE A 129 1.97 -26.76 -14.43
CA PHE A 129 1.90 -27.15 -15.84
C PHE A 129 3.05 -28.06 -16.27
N ILE A 130 4.25 -27.86 -15.73
CA ILE A 130 5.45 -28.65 -16.09
C ILE A 130 5.56 -29.94 -15.29
N ALA A 131 5.05 -29.98 -14.05
CA ALA A 131 5.09 -31.16 -13.21
C ALA A 131 3.98 -32.20 -13.53
N ARG A 132 3.19 -31.97 -14.59
CA ARG A 132 2.15 -32.86 -15.11
C ARG A 132 2.67 -33.66 -16.29
#